data_AF-A0A2C5YBP2-F1
#
_entry.id   AF-A0A2C5YBP2-F1
#
_cell.length_a   1.000
_cell.length_b   1.000
_cell.length_c   1.000
_cell.angle_alpha   90.00
_cell.angle_beta   90.00
_cell.angle_gamma   90.00
#
_symmetry.space_group_name_H-M   'P 1'
#
loop_
_entity.id
_entity.type
_entity.pdbx_description
1 polymer ?
#
loop_
_entity_poly.entity_id
_entity_poly.type
_entity_poly.pdbx_seq_one_letter_code
_entity_poly.pdbx_strand_id
1 'polypeptide(L)'
;MSVASVNDGRPAGQELVLSVKADGDIRNIELVSCAGDKQAETHNAYPFSYICRLGSDYQIQNLTLSLSRLSERSPLRGSGGGGPSAANGQVPFYATIFSEHENDPPILSFRYPRQAVATITKESKTGGQYYFEYAEHCFLGDEISLQYPNHNSFKALYKKLDLGNGLHLTYGQISALSGDFYGTTTPISDGSTPEIKVDRFLKAFKSLAGPGSGRNKQPDEALKILKLLQAEVDALTAAHKNHQDTAWVYDKLPKIDNALQAATQLRGWDYPSYGMLAFKNWDHFGEDARASYNAGHTAALQYAVGSDSKLEYAYAMNAFADHFLQDSFSAGHLRTPRRGLHGTIPIVWDDADWCSKKMHDEDCAIGLNVTNKHGSKSWRAYGDKQLLQDANRDNLEQCSKAVQQSANEVWTAWSEKKMPAEFLAWDYAPTLESARGKQELAPLFLDKFQSRLHIEKRAEHKWTGGRSYKAILHECEKSGLWNYPIKMTQ
;
A
#
# COMPACT_ATOMS: atom_id res chain seq x y z
N MET A 1 38.66 7.68 5.59
CA MET A 1 39.04 7.75 4.16
C MET A 1 38.47 9.05 3.61
N SER A 2 39.24 9.85 2.86
CA SER A 2 38.75 11.07 2.22
C SER A 2 38.58 10.78 0.73
N VAL A 3 37.34 10.75 0.24
CA VAL A 3 37.08 10.57 -1.19
C VAL A 3 36.78 11.95 -1.78
N ALA A 4 37.70 12.47 -2.58
CA ALA A 4 37.49 13.70 -3.36
C ALA A 4 36.89 13.30 -4.72
N SER A 5 35.70 13.83 -5.03
CA SER A 5 35.15 13.76 -6.38
C SER A 5 35.84 14.84 -7.22
N VAL A 6 36.60 14.43 -8.23
CA VAL A 6 37.03 15.32 -9.32
C VAL A 6 35.94 15.28 -10.38
N ASN A 7 35.24 16.38 -10.56
CA ASN A 7 34.17 16.51 -11.54
C ASN A 7 34.79 16.93 -12.89
N ASP A 8 34.55 16.17 -13.96
CA ASP A 8 34.97 16.51 -15.32
C ASP A 8 34.26 17.79 -15.79
N GLY A 9 34.94 18.93 -15.68
CA GLY A 9 34.65 20.12 -16.50
C GLY A 9 34.07 21.37 -15.82
N ARG A 10 34.17 21.56 -14.50
CA ARG A 10 33.86 22.87 -13.85
C ARG A 10 34.92 23.27 -12.81
N PRO A 11 35.12 24.57 -12.50
CA PRO A 11 36.27 25.05 -11.75
C PRO A 11 36.37 24.45 -10.35
N ALA A 12 37.61 24.15 -9.95
CA ALA A 12 37.97 23.68 -8.61
C ALA A 12 37.45 24.64 -7.53
N GLY A 13 36.64 24.14 -6.59
CA GLY A 13 36.10 24.97 -5.51
C GLY A 13 34.95 24.36 -4.70
N GLN A 14 34.46 23.16 -5.04
CA GLN A 14 33.46 22.46 -4.23
C GLN A 14 33.87 21.01 -3.98
N GLU A 15 34.92 20.82 -3.20
CA GLU A 15 35.21 19.50 -2.64
C GLU A 15 34.25 19.22 -1.47
N LEU A 16 33.38 18.24 -1.67
CA LEU A 16 32.63 17.60 -0.61
C LEU A 16 33.48 16.49 -0.02
N VAL A 17 33.72 16.55 1.29
CA VAL A 17 34.43 15.47 2.00
C VAL A 17 33.40 14.61 2.69
N LEU A 18 33.28 13.37 2.21
CA LEU A 18 32.64 12.30 2.94
C LEU A 18 33.63 11.76 3.97
N SER A 19 33.31 11.96 5.25
CA SER A 19 34.01 11.31 6.35
C SER A 19 33.21 10.07 6.76
N VAL A 20 33.87 8.92 6.71
CA VAL A 20 33.33 7.65 7.18
C VAL A 20 34.12 7.21 8.40
N LYS A 21 33.43 6.94 9.50
CA LYS A 21 34.01 6.36 10.72
C LYS A 21 33.31 5.03 10.98
N ALA A 22 34.11 3.97 11.10
CA ALA A 22 33.67 2.67 11.56
C ALA A 22 34.62 2.11 12.60
N ASP A 23 34.14 1.15 13.38
CA ASP A 23 34.93 0.36 14.34
C ASP A 23 35.58 -0.89 13.73
N GLY A 24 35.48 -1.05 12.41
CA GLY A 24 36.11 -2.13 11.63
C GLY A 24 36.71 -1.65 10.31
N ASP A 25 37.38 -2.56 9.59
CA ASP A 25 37.99 -2.29 8.29
C ASP A 25 36.91 -2.02 7.22
N ILE A 26 36.98 -0.86 6.59
CA ILE A 26 36.11 -0.52 5.45
C ILE A 26 36.88 -0.65 4.15
N ARG A 27 36.39 -1.48 3.24
CA ARG A 27 36.87 -1.60 1.84
C ARG A 27 35.72 -1.30 0.89
N ASN A 28 35.97 -0.70 -0.27
CA ASN A 28 34.97 -0.46 -1.33
C ASN A 28 33.77 0.43 -0.92
N ILE A 29 34.03 1.69 -0.57
CA ILE A 29 32.98 2.72 -0.48
C ILE A 29 32.80 3.34 -1.86
N GLU A 30 31.58 3.30 -2.40
CA GLU A 30 31.23 3.98 -3.64
C GLU A 30 30.23 5.11 -3.38
N LEU A 31 30.51 6.28 -3.95
CA LEU A 31 29.69 7.49 -3.86
C LEU A 31 29.07 7.74 -5.23
N VAL A 32 27.78 7.45 -5.38
CA VAL A 32 27.08 7.55 -6.66
C VAL A 32 26.27 8.84 -6.71
N SER A 33 26.55 9.70 -7.69
CA SER A 33 25.80 10.93 -7.96
C SER A 33 24.49 10.61 -8.70
N CYS A 34 23.35 10.99 -8.13
CA CYS A 34 22.04 10.87 -8.78
C CYS A 34 21.76 12.12 -9.63
N ALA A 35 22.41 12.26 -10.78
CA ALA A 35 22.13 13.36 -11.70
C ALA A 35 20.99 12.96 -12.66
N GLY A 36 19.85 13.67 -12.62
CA GLY A 36 18.75 13.36 -13.53
C GLY A 36 17.53 14.27 -13.55
N ASP A 37 17.36 15.22 -12.63
CA ASP A 37 16.16 16.07 -12.64
C ASP A 37 16.48 17.51 -13.06
N LYS A 38 16.23 17.82 -14.34
CA LYS A 38 16.49 19.14 -14.93
C LYS A 38 15.39 20.18 -14.63
N GLN A 39 14.40 19.87 -13.79
CA GLN A 39 13.33 20.82 -13.43
C GLN A 39 13.37 21.33 -11.98
N ALA A 40 14.36 20.94 -11.18
CA ALA A 40 14.53 21.50 -9.84
C ALA A 40 15.29 22.84 -9.87
N GLU A 41 14.61 23.93 -10.24
CA GLU A 41 15.07 25.29 -9.87
C GLU A 41 14.94 25.44 -8.36
N THR A 42 15.96 25.00 -7.63
CA THR A 42 16.04 25.15 -6.17
C THR A 42 16.80 26.43 -5.85
N HIS A 43 16.06 27.47 -5.48
CA HIS A 43 16.58 28.50 -4.60
C HIS A 43 16.83 27.88 -3.22
N ASN A 44 17.97 27.20 -3.04
CA ASN A 44 18.77 27.07 -1.81
C ASN A 44 19.77 25.89 -1.88
N ALA A 45 21.04 26.25 -2.10
CA ALA A 45 22.31 25.68 -1.59
C ALA A 45 22.71 24.19 -1.71
N TYR A 46 21.93 23.21 -2.17
CA TYR A 46 22.42 21.82 -2.32
C TYR A 46 21.79 21.07 -3.51
N PRO A 47 22.43 21.03 -4.69
CA PRO A 47 21.81 20.50 -5.92
C PRO A 47 22.06 19.01 -6.21
N PHE A 48 22.48 18.19 -5.23
CA PHE A 48 22.85 16.79 -5.50
C PHE A 48 22.33 15.82 -4.43
N SER A 49 21.65 14.77 -4.88
CA SER A 49 21.37 13.56 -4.09
C SER A 49 22.50 12.54 -4.34
N TYR A 50 23.07 11.99 -3.27
CA TYR A 50 24.12 10.97 -3.36
C TYR A 50 23.66 9.69 -2.65
N ILE A 51 24.02 8.54 -3.22
CA ILE A 51 23.85 7.23 -2.59
C ILE A 51 25.24 6.70 -2.22
N CYS A 52 25.40 6.26 -0.98
CA CYS A 52 26.60 5.56 -0.52
C CYS A 52 26.32 4.06 -0.55
N ARG A 53 27.15 3.30 -1.28
CA ARG A 53 27.09 1.83 -1.28
C ARG A 53 28.26 1.26 -0.51
N LEU A 54 27.97 0.22 0.27
CA LEU A 54 28.94 -0.62 0.96
C LEU A 54 28.83 -2.03 0.33
N GLY A 55 29.97 -2.68 0.09
CA GLY A 55 30.06 -4.07 -0.38
C GLY A 55 29.48 -5.11 0.61
N SER A 56 29.61 -6.39 0.29
CA SER A 56 28.91 -7.46 1.04
C SER A 56 29.64 -7.97 2.29
N ASP A 57 30.88 -7.54 2.54
CA ASP A 57 31.79 -8.25 3.46
C ASP A 57 32.25 -7.33 4.60
N TYR A 58 31.40 -7.11 5.61
CA TYR A 58 31.77 -6.29 6.78
C TYR A 58 31.35 -6.87 8.12
N GLN A 59 32.21 -6.67 9.11
CA GLN A 59 31.93 -6.79 10.55
C GLN A 59 32.05 -5.38 11.13
N ILE A 60 31.02 -4.55 10.95
CA ILE A 60 30.98 -3.16 11.46
C ILE A 60 29.78 -3.08 12.38
N GLN A 61 30.02 -2.76 13.66
CA GLN A 61 28.95 -2.59 14.65
C GLN A 61 28.50 -1.13 14.71
N ASN A 62 29.38 -0.20 14.39
CA ASN A 62 29.08 1.23 14.40
C ASN A 62 29.57 1.90 13.11
N LEU A 63 28.64 2.39 12.29
CA LEU A 63 28.94 3.18 11.10
C LEU A 63 28.43 4.61 11.27
N THR A 64 29.31 5.60 11.10
CA THR A 64 28.94 7.02 11.05
C THR A 64 29.35 7.61 9.71
N LEU A 65 28.39 8.19 9.00
CA LEU A 65 28.60 8.97 7.78
C LEU A 65 28.47 10.45 8.10
N SER A 66 29.41 11.27 7.64
CA SER A 66 29.36 12.72 7.81
C SER A 66 29.78 13.42 6.53
N LEU A 67 28.95 14.33 6.05
CA LEU A 67 29.23 15.15 4.87
C LEU A 67 29.63 16.55 5.33
N SER A 68 30.78 17.03 4.88
CA SER A 68 31.26 18.38 5.22
C SER A 68 31.79 19.10 3.98
N ARG A 69 31.62 20.42 3.94
CA ARG A 69 32.29 21.27 2.94
C ARG A 69 33.70 21.57 3.42
N LEU A 70 34.70 21.42 2.55
CA LEU A 70 36.00 22.04 2.80
C LEU A 70 35.81 23.56 2.63
N SER A 71 35.87 24.30 3.74
CA SER A 71 36.05 25.75 3.66
C SER A 71 37.46 25.99 3.10
N GLU A 72 37.56 26.76 2.02
CA GLU A 72 38.85 27.19 1.49
C GLU A 72 39.70 27.81 2.61
N ARG A 73 40.84 27.18 2.93
CA ARG A 73 41.92 27.91 3.58
C ARG A 73 42.51 28.83 2.53
N SER A 74 42.08 30.09 2.50
CA SER A 74 42.86 31.11 1.80
C SER A 74 44.27 31.19 2.42
N PRO A 75 45.31 31.33 1.60
CA PRO A 75 46.66 31.54 2.10
C PRO A 75 46.84 33.00 2.51
N LEU A 76 47.68 33.21 3.53
CA LEU A 76 48.56 34.37 3.78
C LEU A 76 48.34 35.14 5.10
N ARG A 77 49.42 35.08 5.90
CA ARG A 77 50.09 36.17 6.63
C ARG A 77 49.28 37.41 7.01
N GLY A 78 49.36 37.75 8.30
CA GLY A 78 49.78 39.10 8.72
C GLY A 78 48.77 39.91 9.52
N SER A 79 49.00 39.95 10.84
CA SER A 79 48.75 41.07 11.77
C SER A 79 47.37 41.74 11.85
N GLY A 80 46.79 41.69 13.05
CA GLY A 80 46.05 42.84 13.60
C GLY A 80 44.65 42.55 14.13
N GLY A 81 44.58 42.23 15.43
CA GLY A 81 43.54 42.64 16.40
C GLY A 81 42.07 42.70 16.01
N GLY A 82 41.25 41.91 16.73
CA GLY A 82 39.81 42.15 16.91
C GLY A 82 38.93 41.05 16.33
N GLY A 83 38.78 39.94 17.05
CA GLY A 83 37.91 38.84 16.64
C GLY A 83 36.42 39.13 16.86
N PRO A 84 35.55 38.77 15.91
CA PRO A 84 34.19 38.33 16.20
C PRO A 84 34.12 36.80 16.15
N SER A 85 33.40 36.24 17.11
CA SER A 85 33.17 34.80 17.29
C SER A 85 32.63 34.12 16.02
N ALA A 86 33.24 33.01 15.63
CA ALA A 86 32.63 32.06 14.70
C ALA A 86 31.38 31.45 15.36
N ALA A 87 30.25 31.52 14.65
CA ALA A 87 29.01 30.88 15.06
C ALA A 87 29.18 29.36 15.07
N ASN A 88 29.24 28.78 16.27
CA ASN A 88 29.11 27.34 16.49
C ASN A 88 27.70 26.90 16.11
N GLY A 89 27.48 26.56 14.84
CA GLY A 89 26.31 25.83 14.40
C GLY A 89 26.46 24.34 14.72
N GLN A 90 26.30 23.95 15.99
CA GLN A 90 26.05 22.55 16.34
C GLN A 90 24.68 22.15 15.80
N VAL A 91 24.64 21.24 14.83
CA VAL A 91 23.40 20.61 14.35
C VAL A 91 23.15 19.34 15.20
N PRO A 92 21.90 19.04 15.61
CA PRO A 92 21.65 17.99 16.59
C PRO A 92 21.88 16.58 16.05
N PHE A 93 22.40 15.76 16.95
CA PHE A 93 22.44 14.30 17.04
C PHE A 93 21.46 13.51 16.14
N TYR A 94 21.98 12.53 15.40
CA TYR A 94 21.21 11.43 14.79
C TYR A 94 21.65 10.13 15.46
N ALA A 95 20.74 9.44 16.16
CA ALA A 95 20.98 8.11 16.69
C ALA A 95 20.50 7.06 15.66
N THR A 96 21.39 6.13 15.32
CA THR A 96 21.09 4.92 14.53
C THR A 96 20.60 3.84 15.49
N ILE A 97 19.48 3.17 15.20
CA ILE A 97 19.11 1.91 15.85
C ILE A 97 19.46 0.80 14.87
N PHE A 98 20.43 -0.04 15.22
CA PHE A 98 20.64 -1.33 14.55
C PHE A 98 19.67 -2.34 15.17
N SER A 99 18.89 -3.06 14.36
CA SER A 99 18.35 -4.36 14.78
C SER A 99 19.18 -5.44 14.09
N GLU A 100 20.00 -6.15 14.85
CA GLU A 100 20.73 -7.31 14.36
C GLU A 100 19.73 -8.42 13.99
N HIS A 101 19.78 -8.88 12.74
CA HIS A 101 19.37 -10.23 12.39
C HIS A 101 20.51 -10.83 11.56
N GLU A 102 21.10 -11.90 12.07
CA GLU A 102 22.09 -12.69 11.34
C GLU A 102 21.45 -13.18 10.03
N ASN A 103 22.06 -12.76 8.89
CA ASN A 103 21.85 -13.23 7.52
C ASN A 103 21.03 -12.36 6.53
N ASP A 104 20.70 -11.11 6.82
CA ASP A 104 20.17 -10.19 5.80
C ASP A 104 21.04 -8.92 5.63
N PRO A 105 21.23 -8.42 4.38
CA PRO A 105 21.94 -7.17 4.15
C PRO A 105 21.15 -5.99 4.78
N PRO A 106 21.80 -5.11 5.55
CA PRO A 106 21.11 -3.99 6.19
C PRO A 106 20.63 -2.97 5.15
N ILE A 107 19.31 -2.80 5.06
CA ILE A 107 18.69 -1.72 4.27
C ILE A 107 18.58 -0.47 5.16
N LEU A 108 19.35 0.57 4.83
CA LEU A 108 19.15 1.91 5.40
C LEU A 108 18.01 2.62 4.67
N SER A 109 16.92 2.96 5.38
CA SER A 109 15.85 3.83 4.88
C SER A 109 15.98 5.25 5.45
N PHE A 110 15.84 6.27 4.60
CA PHE A 110 15.75 7.68 5.02
C PHE A 110 14.50 8.37 4.45
N ARG A 111 14.01 9.34 5.24
CA ARG A 111 12.66 9.93 5.28
C ARG A 111 12.28 10.87 4.12
N TYR A 112 10.98 10.94 3.84
CA TYR A 112 10.27 11.97 3.07
C TYR A 112 10.35 13.39 3.68
N PRO A 113 10.33 14.46 2.85
CA PRO A 113 10.08 15.83 3.30
C PRO A 113 8.57 16.14 3.41
N ARG A 114 8.22 16.88 4.46
CA ARG A 114 6.90 17.47 4.75
C ARG A 114 6.46 18.51 3.72
N GLN A 115 5.14 18.62 3.53
CA GLN A 115 4.44 19.91 3.59
C GLN A 115 3.28 19.84 4.58
N ALA A 116 2.96 20.99 5.17
CA ALA A 116 2.26 21.13 6.44
C ALA A 116 0.76 21.47 6.29
N VAL A 117 -0.05 20.78 7.10
CA VAL A 117 -1.14 21.26 8.00
C VAL A 117 -2.45 21.80 7.40
N ALA A 118 -3.56 21.20 7.86
CA ALA A 118 -4.70 21.96 8.42
C ALA A 118 -5.40 21.17 9.55
N THR A 119 -5.47 21.79 10.72
CA THR A 119 -6.25 21.39 11.91
C THR A 119 -7.69 21.86 11.75
N ILE A 120 -8.75 21.03 11.93
CA ILE A 120 -10.07 21.44 12.46
C ILE A 120 -10.81 20.25 13.13
N THR A 121 -11.37 20.55 14.30
CA THR A 121 -12.21 19.80 15.26
C THR A 121 -13.62 19.42 14.79
N LYS A 122 -14.16 18.28 15.27
CA LYS A 122 -15.30 18.11 16.21
C LYS A 122 -15.94 16.73 16.00
N GLU A 123 -16.03 15.92 17.06
CA GLU A 123 -16.60 14.57 17.04
C GLU A 123 -18.06 14.56 16.55
N SER A 124 -18.35 13.70 15.57
CA SER A 124 -19.70 13.31 15.18
C SER A 124 -19.94 11.87 15.64
N LYS A 125 -20.85 11.72 16.62
CA LYS A 125 -21.41 10.43 17.03
C LYS A 125 -22.56 10.04 16.10
N THR A 126 -22.25 9.58 14.90
CA THR A 126 -23.24 8.94 14.02
C THR A 126 -22.56 7.99 13.04
N GLY A 127 -22.93 6.70 13.12
CA GLY A 127 -22.97 5.74 12.01
C GLY A 127 -21.62 5.27 11.46
N GLY A 128 -21.45 3.95 11.32
CA GLY A 128 -20.26 3.33 10.72
C GLY A 128 -19.93 3.92 9.35
N GLN A 129 -18.64 3.96 9.02
CA GLN A 129 -18.14 4.49 7.75
C GLN A 129 -17.15 3.49 7.13
N TYR A 130 -17.03 3.56 5.81
CA TYR A 130 -16.01 2.85 5.04
C TYR A 130 -14.71 3.64 5.22
N TYR A 131 -13.87 3.20 6.15
CA TYR A 131 -12.50 3.68 6.23
C TYR A 131 -11.76 3.11 5.03
N PHE A 132 -10.98 3.96 4.35
CA PHE A 132 -10.17 3.50 3.24
C PHE A 132 -8.86 2.97 3.78
N GLU A 133 -8.45 1.85 3.19
CA GLU A 133 -7.12 1.28 3.34
C GLU A 133 -6.22 1.71 2.17
N TYR A 134 -6.50 2.90 1.61
CA TYR A 134 -5.73 3.46 0.50
C TYR A 134 -4.24 3.49 0.87
N ALA A 135 -3.92 3.96 2.07
CA ALA A 135 -2.54 4.01 2.53
C ALA A 135 -1.90 2.61 2.64
N GLU A 136 -2.64 1.59 3.07
CA GLU A 136 -2.15 0.21 3.18
C GLU A 136 -1.88 -0.40 1.80
N HIS A 137 -2.83 -0.27 0.86
CA HIS A 137 -2.63 -0.71 -0.53
C HIS A 137 -1.49 0.04 -1.21
N CYS A 138 -1.41 1.35 -1.01
CA CYS A 138 -0.37 2.18 -1.60
C CYS A 138 1.00 1.80 -1.05
N PHE A 139 1.10 1.57 0.25
CA PHE A 139 2.31 1.11 0.91
C PHE A 139 2.78 -0.23 0.33
N LEU A 140 1.91 -1.25 0.32
CA LEU A 140 2.23 -2.59 -0.17
C LEU A 140 2.73 -2.57 -1.62
N GLY A 141 2.06 -1.81 -2.49
CA GLY A 141 2.47 -1.68 -3.88
C GLY A 141 3.73 -0.85 -4.09
N ASP A 142 4.00 0.15 -3.27
CA ASP A 142 5.18 1.02 -3.43
C ASP A 142 6.46 0.41 -2.84
N GLU A 143 6.34 -0.53 -1.91
CA GLU A 143 7.47 -1.20 -1.27
C GLU A 143 8.18 -2.23 -2.17
N ILE A 144 7.52 -2.74 -3.22
CA ILE A 144 8.12 -3.73 -4.12
C ILE A 144 9.20 -3.11 -5.01
N SER A 145 10.03 -3.98 -5.59
CA SER A 145 11.02 -3.64 -6.59
C SER A 145 10.54 -4.08 -7.97
N LEU A 146 10.50 -3.14 -8.92
CA LEU A 146 10.18 -3.40 -10.33
C LEU A 146 11.46 -3.65 -11.12
N GLN A 147 11.43 -4.66 -11.99
CA GLN A 147 12.55 -5.02 -12.85
C GLN A 147 12.44 -4.31 -14.21
N TYR A 148 13.57 -3.93 -14.78
CA TYR A 148 13.68 -3.23 -16.05
C TYR A 148 14.85 -3.77 -16.87
N PRO A 149 14.88 -3.52 -18.20
CA PRO A 149 15.99 -3.91 -19.06
C PRO A 149 17.35 -3.44 -18.53
N ASN A 150 18.40 -4.18 -18.92
CA ASN A 150 19.79 -3.97 -18.51
C ASN A 150 20.03 -4.17 -17.00
N HIS A 151 19.34 -5.15 -16.40
CA HIS A 151 19.47 -5.50 -14.97
C HIS A 151 19.16 -4.33 -14.02
N ASN A 152 18.32 -3.40 -14.46
CA ASN A 152 17.88 -2.32 -13.61
C ASN A 152 16.74 -2.80 -12.71
N SER A 153 16.77 -2.38 -11.45
CA SER A 153 15.67 -2.57 -10.52
C SER A 153 15.43 -1.28 -9.74
N PHE A 154 14.17 -0.88 -9.65
CA PHE A 154 13.76 0.34 -8.95
C PHE A 154 12.67 0.00 -7.94
N LYS A 155 12.73 0.59 -6.75
CA LYS A 155 11.57 0.59 -5.87
C LYS A 155 10.39 1.25 -6.58
N ALA A 156 9.24 0.59 -6.56
CA ALA A 156 8.03 1.02 -7.23
C ALA A 156 7.62 2.45 -6.82
N LEU A 157 7.87 2.80 -5.56
CA LEU A 157 7.71 4.14 -5.01
C LEU A 157 8.36 5.26 -5.87
N TYR A 158 9.54 5.01 -6.43
CA TYR A 158 10.30 6.02 -7.17
C TYR A 158 10.09 5.96 -8.67
N LYS A 159 9.23 5.05 -9.14
CA LYS A 159 8.98 4.82 -10.55
C LYS A 159 7.51 5.04 -10.87
N LYS A 160 7.22 6.19 -11.48
CA LYS A 160 5.91 6.45 -12.08
C LYS A 160 5.77 5.64 -13.37
N LEU A 161 4.66 4.94 -13.50
CA LEU A 161 4.26 4.14 -14.66
C LEU A 161 3.36 4.98 -15.55
N ASP A 162 3.64 5.04 -16.84
CA ASP A 162 2.77 5.70 -17.83
C ASP A 162 1.54 4.83 -18.14
N LEU A 163 0.35 5.34 -17.82
CA LEU A 163 -0.94 4.69 -18.11
C LEU A 163 -1.46 5.00 -19.52
N GLY A 164 -0.72 5.72 -20.35
CA GLY A 164 -1.07 6.00 -21.75
C GLY A 164 -2.21 7.02 -21.94
N ASN A 165 -2.75 7.58 -20.86
CA ASN A 165 -3.79 8.62 -20.86
C ASN A 165 -3.34 9.92 -20.17
N GLY A 166 -2.02 10.10 -19.99
CA GLY A 166 -1.43 11.24 -19.29
C GLY A 166 -1.26 11.05 -17.78
N LEU A 167 -1.85 10.00 -17.19
CA LEU A 167 -1.55 9.61 -15.81
C LEU A 167 -0.19 8.94 -15.68
N HIS A 168 0.56 9.39 -14.69
CA HIS A 168 1.84 8.83 -14.29
C HIS A 168 1.79 8.56 -12.78
N LEU A 169 1.55 7.31 -12.40
CA LEU A 169 1.29 6.91 -11.01
C LEU A 169 2.30 5.85 -10.56
N THR A 170 2.61 5.77 -9.27
CA THR A 170 3.37 4.61 -8.77
C THR A 170 2.50 3.35 -8.79
N TYR A 171 3.14 2.20 -8.65
CA TYR A 171 2.46 0.92 -8.52
C TYR A 171 1.44 0.93 -7.36
N GLY A 172 1.86 1.41 -6.18
CA GLY A 172 0.98 1.54 -5.01
C GLY A 172 -0.19 2.49 -5.25
N GLN A 173 0.04 3.64 -5.89
CA GLN A 173 -1.05 4.57 -6.20
C GLN A 173 -2.09 3.95 -7.13
N ILE A 174 -1.68 3.13 -8.10
CA ILE A 174 -2.61 2.43 -8.98
C ILE A 174 -3.39 1.39 -8.17
N SER A 175 -2.69 0.53 -7.44
CA SER A 175 -3.28 -0.52 -6.61
C SER A 175 -4.31 0.02 -5.61
N ALA A 176 -4.00 1.14 -4.96
CA ALA A 176 -4.89 1.76 -3.98
C ALA A 176 -6.09 2.51 -4.59
N LEU A 177 -6.08 2.78 -5.90
CA LEU A 177 -7.20 3.39 -6.62
C LEU A 177 -8.14 2.34 -7.24
N SER A 178 -7.63 1.14 -7.50
CA SER A 178 -8.35 0.03 -8.12
C SER A 178 -9.46 -0.52 -7.22
N GLY A 179 -10.57 -0.98 -7.81
CA GLY A 179 -11.69 -1.58 -7.08
C GLY A 179 -12.54 -0.56 -6.32
N ASP A 180 -11.91 0.25 -5.49
CA ASP A 180 -12.55 1.21 -4.58
C ASP A 180 -12.96 2.52 -5.26
N PHE A 181 -12.09 3.05 -6.13
CA PHE A 181 -12.32 4.32 -6.82
C PHE A 181 -12.52 4.14 -8.31
N TYR A 182 -12.02 3.04 -8.88
CA TYR A 182 -12.06 2.78 -10.30
C TYR A 182 -12.47 1.33 -10.54
N GLY A 183 -13.54 1.18 -11.32
CA GLY A 183 -14.20 -0.09 -11.60
C GLY A 183 -15.40 0.11 -12.52
N THR A 184 -16.23 -0.91 -12.64
CA THR A 184 -17.48 -0.84 -13.42
C THR A 184 -18.65 -1.36 -12.60
N THR A 185 -19.88 -1.13 -13.07
CA THR A 185 -21.08 -1.73 -12.45
C THR A 185 -21.21 -3.23 -12.66
N THR A 186 -20.32 -3.83 -13.46
CA THR A 186 -20.27 -5.27 -13.72
C THR A 186 -19.04 -5.86 -13.04
N PRO A 187 -19.21 -6.53 -11.89
CA PRO A 187 -18.10 -7.14 -11.17
C PRO A 187 -17.31 -8.10 -12.07
N ILE A 188 -16.00 -8.12 -11.88
CA ILE A 188 -15.03 -8.90 -12.65
C ILE A 188 -15.31 -10.39 -12.43
N SER A 189 -15.47 -10.79 -11.17
CA SER A 189 -15.73 -12.17 -10.75
C SER A 189 -16.98 -12.80 -11.37
N ASP A 190 -17.97 -11.98 -11.74
CA ASP A 190 -19.25 -12.40 -12.36
C ASP A 190 -19.11 -12.82 -13.83
N GLY A 191 -17.92 -12.72 -14.43
CA GLY A 191 -17.68 -13.27 -15.77
C GLY A 191 -17.85 -14.79 -15.79
N SER A 192 -18.66 -15.32 -16.70
CA SER A 192 -18.98 -16.77 -16.74
C SER A 192 -17.83 -17.64 -17.23
N THR A 193 -16.83 -17.06 -17.91
CA THR A 193 -15.60 -17.74 -18.35
C THR A 193 -14.37 -16.89 -18.01
N PRO A 194 -13.16 -17.48 -17.94
CA PRO A 194 -11.93 -16.72 -17.70
C PRO A 194 -11.76 -15.53 -18.66
N GLU A 195 -12.09 -15.70 -19.93
CA GLU A 195 -11.99 -14.66 -20.97
C GLU A 195 -12.95 -13.50 -20.68
N ILE A 196 -14.19 -13.79 -20.28
CA ILE A 196 -15.16 -12.76 -19.92
C ILE A 196 -14.70 -12.01 -18.66
N LYS A 197 -14.07 -12.69 -17.69
CA LYS A 197 -13.50 -12.03 -16.51
C LYS A 197 -12.36 -11.09 -16.91
N VAL A 198 -11.46 -11.53 -17.80
CA VAL A 198 -10.39 -10.68 -18.37
C VAL A 198 -10.99 -9.45 -19.07
N ASP A 199 -12.02 -9.62 -19.89
CA ASP A 199 -12.70 -8.49 -20.57
C ASP A 199 -13.31 -7.49 -19.58
N ARG A 200 -13.93 -7.98 -18.50
CA ARG A 200 -14.49 -7.13 -17.44
C ARG A 200 -13.40 -6.40 -16.67
N PHE A 201 -12.31 -7.09 -16.34
CA PHE A 201 -11.13 -6.46 -15.74
C PHE A 201 -10.59 -5.35 -16.64
N LEU A 202 -10.40 -5.59 -17.93
CA LEU A 202 -9.91 -4.57 -18.86
C LEU A 202 -10.83 -3.35 -18.94
N LYS A 203 -12.16 -3.53 -18.83
CA LYS A 203 -13.11 -2.41 -18.73
C LYS A 203 -12.96 -1.65 -17.41
N ALA A 204 -12.77 -2.35 -16.30
CA ALA A 204 -12.50 -1.75 -15.00
C ALA A 204 -11.19 -0.96 -15.00
N PHE A 205 -10.09 -1.55 -15.48
CA PHE A 205 -8.81 -0.87 -15.63
C PHE A 205 -8.91 0.38 -16.51
N LYS A 206 -9.66 0.32 -17.62
CA LYS A 206 -9.92 1.48 -18.49
C LYS A 206 -10.73 2.60 -17.83
N SER A 207 -11.39 2.37 -16.70
CA SER A 207 -11.97 3.48 -15.93
C SER A 207 -10.88 4.41 -15.35
N LEU A 208 -9.69 3.87 -15.03
CA LEU A 208 -8.51 4.62 -14.60
C LEU A 208 -7.58 4.97 -15.77
N ALA A 209 -7.26 4.01 -16.64
CA ALA A 209 -6.27 4.17 -17.72
C ALA A 209 -6.86 4.56 -19.10
N GLY A 210 -8.18 4.77 -19.19
CA GLY A 210 -8.85 5.11 -20.44
C GLY A 210 -8.63 6.57 -20.88
N PRO A 211 -8.91 6.89 -22.17
CA PRO A 211 -8.53 8.16 -22.81
C PRO A 211 -9.34 9.41 -22.38
N GLY A 212 -9.88 9.45 -21.15
CA GLY A 212 -10.51 10.64 -20.57
C GLY A 212 -11.45 11.41 -21.51
N SER A 213 -12.64 10.89 -21.85
CA SER A 213 -13.60 11.64 -22.67
C SER A 213 -15.03 11.57 -22.14
N GLY A 214 -15.69 12.75 -22.14
CA GLY A 214 -17.11 13.01 -21.85
C GLY A 214 -17.58 12.72 -20.42
N ARG A 215 -17.29 11.52 -19.94
CA ARG A 215 -17.72 10.91 -18.69
C ARG A 215 -16.55 10.48 -17.81
N ASN A 216 -15.41 10.11 -18.42
CA ASN A 216 -14.18 9.83 -17.70
C ASN A 216 -13.32 11.10 -17.64
N LYS A 217 -12.98 11.57 -16.44
CA LYS A 217 -12.33 12.87 -16.18
C LYS A 217 -10.82 12.74 -15.92
N GLN A 218 -10.18 11.70 -16.47
CA GLN A 218 -8.72 11.55 -16.37
C GLN A 218 -7.97 12.61 -17.15
N PRO A 219 -6.78 13.03 -16.70
CA PRO A 219 -6.10 12.60 -15.46
C PRO A 219 -6.56 13.33 -14.17
N ASP A 220 -7.31 14.43 -14.32
CA ASP A 220 -7.59 15.37 -13.24
C ASP A 220 -8.34 14.75 -12.06
N GLU A 221 -9.26 13.82 -12.34
CA GLU A 221 -10.04 13.16 -11.29
C GLU A 221 -9.18 12.28 -10.39
N ALA A 222 -8.31 11.43 -10.94
CA ALA A 222 -7.40 10.63 -10.15
C ALA A 222 -6.48 11.51 -9.31
N LEU A 223 -5.91 12.57 -9.90
CA LEU A 223 -5.05 13.51 -9.18
C LEU A 223 -5.80 14.22 -8.03
N LYS A 224 -7.07 14.57 -8.24
CA LYS A 224 -7.93 15.15 -7.18
C LYS A 224 -8.20 14.15 -6.07
N ILE A 225 -8.50 12.90 -6.39
CA ILE A 225 -8.73 11.82 -5.41
C ILE A 225 -7.46 11.58 -4.59
N LEU A 226 -6.31 11.43 -5.26
CA LEU A 226 -5.01 11.25 -4.60
C LEU A 226 -4.69 12.40 -3.64
N LYS A 227 -4.99 13.64 -4.03
CA LYS A 227 -4.82 14.81 -3.16
C LYS A 227 -5.70 14.74 -1.89
N LEU A 228 -6.92 14.23 -2.01
CA LEU A 228 -7.81 14.05 -0.85
C LEU A 228 -7.27 12.95 0.09
N LEU A 229 -6.76 11.86 -0.48
CA LEU A 229 -6.25 10.70 0.25
C LEU A 229 -4.87 10.94 0.89
N GLN A 230 -4.12 11.94 0.43
CA GLN A 230 -2.81 12.28 1.00
C GLN A 230 -2.89 12.59 2.52
N ALA A 231 -4.00 13.13 3.00
CA ALA A 231 -4.19 13.40 4.43
C ALA A 231 -4.20 12.13 5.28
N GLU A 232 -4.74 11.02 4.76
CA GLU A 232 -4.70 9.70 5.39
C GLU A 232 -3.26 9.18 5.45
N VAL A 233 -2.55 9.20 4.31
CA VAL A 233 -1.14 8.77 4.21
C VAL A 233 -0.26 9.53 5.19
N ASP A 234 -0.40 10.86 5.25
CA ASP A 234 0.40 11.72 6.13
C ASP A 234 0.16 11.40 7.61
N ALA A 235 -1.10 11.18 7.99
CA ALA A 235 -1.48 10.87 9.36
C ALA A 235 -0.97 9.50 9.81
N LEU A 236 -1.09 8.47 8.96
CA LEU A 236 -0.61 7.12 9.27
C LEU A 236 0.91 7.04 9.27
N THR A 237 1.58 7.75 8.35
CA THR A 237 3.04 7.87 8.36
C THR A 237 3.53 8.50 9.67
N ALA A 238 2.84 9.54 10.16
CA ALA A 238 3.16 10.16 11.43
C ALA A 238 2.90 9.20 12.61
N ALA A 239 1.79 8.47 12.58
CA ALA A 239 1.41 7.50 13.60
C ALA A 239 2.45 6.38 13.72
N HIS A 240 2.79 5.75 12.61
CA HIS A 240 3.77 4.68 12.53
C HIS A 240 5.14 5.14 13.06
N LYS A 241 5.61 6.32 12.63
CA LYS A 241 6.86 6.92 13.11
C LYS A 241 6.89 7.17 14.61
N ASN A 242 5.74 7.47 15.21
CA ASN A 242 5.61 7.71 16.64
C ASN A 242 5.26 6.43 17.43
N HIS A 243 5.29 5.26 16.78
CA HIS A 243 4.88 3.97 17.37
C HIS A 243 3.46 4.01 17.96
N GLN A 244 2.57 4.75 17.32
CA GLN A 244 1.15 4.82 17.68
C GLN A 244 0.38 3.69 17.02
N ASP A 245 -0.66 3.22 17.71
CA ASP A 245 -1.64 2.28 17.15
C ASP A 245 -2.34 2.92 15.94
N THR A 246 -1.98 2.46 14.74
CA THR A 246 -2.53 2.98 13.47
C THR A 246 -4.02 2.73 13.36
N ALA A 247 -4.55 1.64 13.92
CA ALA A 247 -5.98 1.32 13.90
C ALA A 247 -6.78 2.36 14.69
N TRP A 248 -6.22 2.85 15.79
CA TRP A 248 -6.82 3.95 16.54
C TRP A 248 -6.75 5.28 15.78
N VAL A 249 -5.67 5.54 15.04
CA VAL A 249 -5.53 6.75 14.22
C VAL A 249 -6.55 6.80 13.09
N TYR A 250 -6.80 5.67 12.42
CA TYR A 250 -7.86 5.56 11.42
C TYR A 250 -9.22 6.04 11.92
N ASP A 251 -9.62 5.64 13.14
CA ASP A 251 -10.88 6.07 13.77
C ASP A 251 -10.97 7.59 14.03
N LYS A 252 -9.83 8.29 14.02
CA LYS A 252 -9.74 9.75 14.26
C LYS A 252 -9.53 10.58 13.00
N LEU A 253 -9.37 9.95 11.84
CA LEU A 253 -9.16 10.69 10.60
C LEU A 253 -10.38 11.53 10.21
N PRO A 254 -10.17 12.70 9.56
CA PRO A 254 -11.25 13.47 8.99
C PRO A 254 -12.08 12.64 8.00
N LYS A 255 -13.40 12.75 8.11
CA LYS A 255 -14.35 12.10 7.21
C LYS A 255 -14.31 12.78 5.85
N ILE A 256 -13.74 12.11 4.85
CA ILE A 256 -13.62 12.64 3.47
C ILE A 256 -14.59 11.99 2.49
N ASP A 257 -15.49 11.10 2.95
CA ASP A 257 -16.42 10.33 2.12
C ASP A 257 -17.24 11.22 1.18
N ASN A 258 -17.77 12.34 1.69
CA ASN A 258 -18.56 13.29 0.90
C ASN A 258 -17.71 13.94 -0.20
N ALA A 259 -16.44 14.24 0.08
CA ALA A 259 -15.53 14.82 -0.90
C ALA A 259 -15.15 13.80 -1.99
N LEU A 260 -14.93 12.54 -1.61
CA LEU A 260 -14.64 11.45 -2.54
C LEU A 260 -15.87 11.09 -3.38
N GLN A 261 -17.04 11.01 -2.76
CA GLN A 261 -18.30 10.85 -3.47
C GLN A 261 -18.51 11.99 -4.47
N ALA A 262 -18.31 13.24 -4.07
CA ALA A 262 -18.41 14.39 -4.99
C ALA A 262 -17.34 14.35 -6.10
N ALA A 263 -16.13 13.88 -5.81
CA ALA A 263 -15.06 13.74 -6.80
C ALA A 263 -15.37 12.69 -7.87
N THR A 264 -16.10 11.64 -7.51
CA THR A 264 -16.44 10.50 -8.37
C THR A 264 -17.87 10.54 -8.94
N GLN A 265 -18.62 11.60 -8.63
CA GLN A 265 -19.96 11.82 -9.18
C GLN A 265 -19.90 12.19 -10.67
N LEU A 266 -20.98 11.89 -11.39
CA LEU A 266 -21.20 12.23 -12.81
C LEU A 266 -20.28 11.48 -13.81
N ARG A 267 -19.71 10.35 -13.42
CA ARG A 267 -18.93 9.46 -14.30
C ARG A 267 -19.77 8.64 -15.29
N GLY A 268 -21.10 8.73 -15.22
CA GLY A 268 -22.03 7.96 -16.03
C GLY A 268 -22.33 6.57 -15.47
N TRP A 269 -23.22 5.83 -16.12
CA TRP A 269 -23.71 4.54 -15.60
C TRP A 269 -22.64 3.45 -15.56
N ASP A 270 -21.81 3.34 -16.60
CA ASP A 270 -20.79 2.27 -16.70
C ASP A 270 -19.61 2.46 -15.74
N TYR A 271 -19.42 3.66 -15.22
CA TYR A 271 -18.35 4.05 -14.30
C TYR A 271 -18.97 4.54 -12.99
N PRO A 272 -19.26 3.63 -12.05
CA PRO A 272 -19.92 3.98 -10.80
C PRO A 272 -19.11 4.99 -9.97
N SER A 273 -19.83 5.79 -9.19
CA SER A 273 -19.21 6.63 -8.16
C SER A 273 -18.67 5.79 -7.01
N TYR A 274 -17.84 6.38 -6.15
CA TYR A 274 -17.26 5.76 -4.97
C TYR A 274 -18.29 4.95 -4.15
N GLY A 275 -19.40 5.55 -3.71
CA GLY A 275 -20.41 4.84 -2.92
C GLY A 275 -21.14 3.72 -3.68
N MET A 276 -21.21 3.80 -5.01
CA MET A 276 -21.80 2.73 -5.84
C MET A 276 -20.85 1.54 -5.99
N LEU A 277 -19.54 1.78 -6.07
CA LEU A 277 -18.54 0.71 -6.06
C LEU A 277 -18.58 -0.03 -4.73
N ALA A 278 -18.53 0.70 -3.61
CA ALA A 278 -18.62 0.11 -2.27
C ALA A 278 -19.90 -0.73 -2.04
N PHE A 279 -20.99 -0.41 -2.75
CA PHE A 279 -22.23 -1.18 -2.69
C PHE A 279 -22.15 -2.53 -3.42
N LYS A 280 -21.48 -2.62 -4.58
CA LYS A 280 -21.31 -3.86 -5.36
C LYS A 280 -19.84 -4.30 -5.40
N ASN A 281 -19.25 -4.49 -4.23
CA ASN A 281 -17.82 -4.73 -4.06
C ASN A 281 -17.47 -6.19 -3.67
N TRP A 282 -18.27 -7.19 -4.05
CA TRP A 282 -17.90 -8.58 -3.74
C TRP A 282 -16.62 -9.03 -4.45
N ASP A 283 -16.17 -8.35 -5.50
CA ASP A 283 -14.84 -8.57 -6.12
C ASP A 283 -13.67 -8.44 -5.13
N HIS A 284 -13.87 -7.92 -3.92
CA HIS A 284 -12.85 -7.81 -2.87
C HIS A 284 -12.83 -9.02 -1.91
N PHE A 285 -13.80 -9.94 -2.02
CA PHE A 285 -14.02 -10.96 -0.99
C PHE A 285 -13.79 -12.38 -1.49
N GLY A 286 -13.16 -13.21 -0.66
CA GLY A 286 -13.10 -14.67 -0.82
C GLY A 286 -12.69 -15.14 -2.22
N GLU A 287 -13.52 -15.99 -2.82
CA GLU A 287 -13.32 -16.52 -4.17
C GLU A 287 -13.41 -15.44 -5.26
N ASP A 288 -14.21 -14.40 -5.03
CA ASP A 288 -14.43 -13.33 -5.98
C ASP A 288 -13.20 -12.42 -6.10
N ALA A 289 -12.49 -12.16 -4.99
CA ALA A 289 -11.17 -11.52 -4.97
C ALA A 289 -10.15 -12.30 -5.79
N ARG A 290 -10.07 -13.62 -5.55
CA ARG A 290 -9.15 -14.49 -6.29
C ARG A 290 -9.45 -14.52 -7.78
N ALA A 291 -10.73 -14.58 -8.14
CA ALA A 291 -11.16 -14.54 -9.53
C ALA A 291 -10.81 -13.20 -10.19
N SER A 292 -10.96 -12.08 -9.48
CA SER A 292 -10.66 -10.73 -9.96
C SER A 292 -9.16 -10.51 -10.14
N TYR A 293 -8.33 -10.91 -9.16
CA TYR A 293 -6.88 -10.93 -9.29
C TYR A 293 -6.44 -11.80 -10.48
N ASN A 294 -6.92 -13.05 -10.54
CA ASN A 294 -6.52 -13.97 -11.61
C ASN A 294 -6.83 -13.41 -12.99
N ALA A 295 -8.00 -12.79 -13.16
CA ALA A 295 -8.37 -12.15 -14.42
C ALA A 295 -7.48 -10.96 -14.75
N GLY A 296 -7.18 -10.12 -13.75
CA GLY A 296 -6.32 -8.96 -13.94
C GLY A 296 -4.87 -9.28 -14.22
N HIS A 297 -4.30 -10.20 -13.44
CA HIS A 297 -2.95 -10.70 -13.63
C HIS A 297 -2.81 -11.40 -14.99
N THR A 298 -3.79 -12.22 -15.39
CA THR A 298 -3.84 -12.81 -16.74
C THR A 298 -3.81 -11.73 -17.82
N ALA A 299 -4.60 -10.66 -17.69
CA ALA A 299 -4.62 -9.56 -18.66
C ALA A 299 -3.25 -8.85 -18.74
N ALA A 300 -2.62 -8.59 -17.60
CA ALA A 300 -1.30 -7.97 -17.53
C ALA A 300 -0.22 -8.84 -18.20
N LEU A 301 -0.22 -10.15 -17.93
CA LEU A 301 0.69 -11.11 -18.55
C LEU A 301 0.45 -11.25 -20.06
N GLN A 302 -0.81 -11.34 -20.49
CA GLN A 302 -1.18 -11.38 -21.92
C GLN A 302 -0.71 -10.12 -22.66
N TYR A 303 -0.85 -8.95 -22.03
CA TYR A 303 -0.30 -7.72 -22.58
C TYR A 303 1.23 -7.77 -22.61
N ALA A 304 1.89 -8.21 -21.54
CA ALA A 304 3.35 -8.29 -21.42
C ALA A 304 4.03 -9.17 -22.49
N VAL A 305 3.41 -10.30 -22.85
CA VAL A 305 3.95 -11.19 -23.89
C VAL A 305 3.79 -10.64 -25.31
N GLY A 306 2.97 -9.60 -25.51
CA GLY A 306 2.79 -8.94 -26.80
C GLY A 306 4.09 -8.32 -27.32
N SER A 307 4.27 -8.30 -28.65
CA SER A 307 5.46 -7.76 -29.32
C SER A 307 5.66 -6.26 -29.10
N ASP A 308 4.59 -5.48 -29.14
CA ASP A 308 4.60 -4.02 -29.00
C ASP A 308 4.25 -3.55 -27.58
N SER A 309 4.38 -4.45 -26.60
CA SER A 309 3.98 -4.18 -25.22
C SER A 309 4.93 -3.21 -24.51
N LYS A 310 4.35 -2.24 -23.81
CA LYS A 310 5.07 -1.36 -22.91
C LYS A 310 5.11 -1.95 -21.51
N LEU A 311 6.29 -2.27 -20.99
CA LEU A 311 6.45 -2.87 -19.66
C LEU A 311 5.74 -2.07 -18.56
N GLU A 312 5.83 -0.74 -18.59
CA GLU A 312 5.16 0.12 -17.59
C GLU A 312 3.64 -0.03 -17.60
N TYR A 313 3.03 -0.20 -18.78
CA TYR A 313 1.59 -0.40 -18.91
C TYR A 313 1.18 -1.81 -18.44
N ALA A 314 2.03 -2.82 -18.67
CA ALA A 314 1.84 -4.16 -18.10
C ALA A 314 1.88 -4.13 -16.57
N TYR A 315 2.87 -3.42 -15.99
CA TYR A 315 2.92 -3.19 -14.55
C TYR A 315 1.73 -2.40 -14.03
N ALA A 316 1.23 -1.41 -14.77
CA ALA A 316 0.04 -0.67 -14.37
C ALA A 316 -1.22 -1.56 -14.35
N MET A 317 -1.40 -2.44 -15.34
CA MET A 317 -2.46 -3.45 -15.29
C MET A 317 -2.29 -4.37 -14.08
N ASN A 318 -1.06 -4.83 -13.82
CA ASN A 318 -0.81 -5.73 -12.71
C ASN A 318 -1.04 -5.08 -11.34
N ALA A 319 -0.62 -3.83 -11.18
CA ALA A 319 -0.89 -3.05 -9.98
C ALA A 319 -2.39 -2.94 -9.71
N PHE A 320 -3.19 -2.78 -10.77
CA PHE A 320 -4.64 -2.76 -10.66
C PHE A 320 -5.22 -4.11 -10.21
N ALA A 321 -4.62 -5.21 -10.67
CA ALA A 321 -5.01 -6.56 -10.25
C ALA A 321 -4.59 -6.86 -8.81
N ASP A 322 -3.40 -6.40 -8.39
CA ASP A 322 -2.83 -6.65 -7.07
C ASP A 322 -3.64 -6.04 -5.93
N HIS A 323 -4.53 -5.09 -6.20
CA HIS A 323 -5.55 -4.67 -5.24
C HIS A 323 -6.31 -5.87 -4.66
N PHE A 324 -6.86 -6.73 -5.53
CA PHE A 324 -7.61 -7.93 -5.12
C PHE A 324 -6.71 -9.03 -4.54
N LEU A 325 -5.42 -9.03 -4.91
CA LEU A 325 -4.43 -9.89 -4.25
C LEU A 325 -4.21 -9.45 -2.81
N GLN A 326 -4.05 -8.15 -2.57
CA GLN A 326 -3.86 -7.57 -1.24
C GLN A 326 -5.09 -7.78 -0.35
N ASP A 327 -6.30 -7.64 -0.89
CA ASP A 327 -7.54 -8.00 -0.18
C ASP A 327 -7.52 -9.47 0.30
N SER A 328 -6.88 -10.36 -0.45
CA SER A 328 -6.72 -11.77 -0.07
C SER A 328 -5.78 -12.00 1.13
N PHE A 329 -5.21 -10.96 1.73
CA PHE A 329 -4.47 -11.00 2.98
C PHE A 329 -5.23 -10.37 4.15
N SER A 330 -6.39 -9.77 3.92
CA SER A 330 -7.21 -9.17 4.97
C SER A 330 -8.25 -10.15 5.49
N ALA A 331 -8.27 -10.37 6.81
CA ALA A 331 -9.14 -11.35 7.44
C ALA A 331 -10.64 -11.16 7.14
N GLY A 332 -11.12 -9.91 7.12
CA GLY A 332 -12.50 -9.58 6.78
C GLY A 332 -12.84 -9.91 5.34
N HIS A 333 -11.92 -9.67 4.40
CA HIS A 333 -12.07 -10.00 2.98
C HIS A 333 -12.03 -11.51 2.73
N LEU A 334 -11.27 -12.28 3.52
CA LEU A 334 -11.19 -13.74 3.40
C LEU A 334 -12.49 -14.48 3.75
N ARG A 335 -13.14 -14.09 4.86
CA ARG A 335 -14.21 -14.88 5.47
C ARG A 335 -15.60 -14.28 5.32
N THR A 336 -15.75 -12.97 5.16
CA THR A 336 -17.07 -12.33 5.08
C THR A 336 -17.82 -12.81 3.83
N PRO A 337 -19.04 -13.38 3.96
CA PRO A 337 -19.81 -13.86 2.81
C PRO A 337 -20.51 -12.71 2.06
N ARG A 338 -19.73 -11.73 1.58
CA ARG A 338 -20.22 -10.46 1.01
C ARG A 338 -21.26 -10.64 -0.08
N ARG A 339 -20.96 -11.46 -1.09
CA ARG A 339 -21.88 -11.79 -2.19
C ARG A 339 -23.17 -12.45 -1.69
N GLY A 340 -23.05 -13.38 -0.76
CA GLY A 340 -24.19 -14.11 -0.21
C GLY A 340 -25.12 -13.20 0.58
N LEU A 341 -24.55 -12.27 1.36
CA LEU A 341 -25.28 -11.30 2.17
C LEU A 341 -25.88 -10.16 1.35
N HIS A 342 -25.30 -9.81 0.20
CA HIS A 342 -25.76 -8.66 -0.57
C HIS A 342 -27.26 -8.74 -0.89
N GLY A 343 -27.98 -7.67 -0.57
CA GLY A 343 -29.41 -7.59 -0.81
C GLY A 343 -29.76 -7.54 -2.29
N THR A 344 -30.98 -7.92 -2.61
CA THR A 344 -31.49 -7.91 -4.00
C THR A 344 -31.98 -6.54 -4.45
N ILE A 345 -32.12 -5.59 -3.52
CA ILE A 345 -32.59 -4.24 -3.82
C ILE A 345 -31.37 -3.35 -3.98
N PRO A 346 -31.19 -2.67 -5.14
CA PRO A 346 -30.04 -1.80 -5.39
C PRO A 346 -30.19 -0.45 -4.65
N ILE A 347 -30.38 -0.51 -3.33
CA ILE A 347 -30.42 0.64 -2.45
C ILE A 347 -29.05 0.75 -1.79
N VAL A 348 -28.32 1.82 -2.12
CA VAL A 348 -27.23 2.30 -1.25
C VAL A 348 -27.81 2.36 0.16
N TRP A 349 -27.14 1.81 1.17
CA TRP A 349 -27.65 1.67 2.56
C TRP A 349 -28.51 0.42 2.85
N ASP A 350 -28.24 -0.72 2.21
CA ASP A 350 -28.85 -1.99 2.62
C ASP A 350 -28.31 -2.47 3.99
N ASP A 351 -29.22 -2.83 4.91
CA ASP A 351 -28.88 -3.38 6.23
C ASP A 351 -28.00 -4.64 6.11
N ALA A 352 -28.17 -5.43 5.04
CA ALA A 352 -27.39 -6.63 4.81
C ALA A 352 -25.92 -6.31 4.49
N ASP A 353 -25.68 -5.24 3.74
CA ASP A 353 -24.34 -4.76 3.40
C ASP A 353 -23.63 -4.21 4.64
N TRP A 354 -24.34 -3.46 5.48
CA TRP A 354 -23.82 -3.02 6.78
C TRP A 354 -23.52 -4.19 7.72
N CYS A 355 -24.34 -5.24 7.69
CA CYS A 355 -24.09 -6.46 8.46
C CYS A 355 -22.80 -7.14 8.00
N SER A 356 -22.60 -7.25 6.68
CA SER A 356 -21.35 -7.78 6.11
C SER A 356 -20.15 -6.95 6.57
N LYS A 357 -20.29 -5.62 6.62
CA LYS A 357 -19.27 -4.72 7.14
C LYS A 357 -18.97 -4.96 8.64
N LYS A 358 -19.97 -5.28 9.47
CA LYS A 358 -19.73 -5.63 10.88
C LYS A 358 -18.86 -6.88 11.00
N MET A 359 -19.16 -7.95 10.24
CA MET A 359 -18.32 -9.15 10.25
C MET A 359 -16.91 -8.84 9.74
N HIS A 360 -16.81 -8.11 8.63
CA HIS A 360 -15.55 -7.67 8.05
C HIS A 360 -14.66 -6.97 9.09
N ASP A 361 -15.17 -5.92 9.73
CA ASP A 361 -14.40 -5.12 10.68
C ASP A 361 -14.02 -5.93 11.94
N GLU A 362 -14.88 -6.87 12.37
CA GLU A 362 -14.59 -7.80 13.48
C GLU A 362 -13.44 -8.75 13.15
N ASP A 363 -13.52 -9.38 11.97
CA ASP A 363 -12.51 -10.32 11.49
C ASP A 363 -11.17 -9.61 11.25
N CYS A 364 -11.17 -8.41 10.65
CA CYS A 364 -9.96 -7.62 10.43
C CYS A 364 -9.26 -7.27 11.75
N ALA A 365 -9.99 -6.82 12.76
CA ALA A 365 -9.41 -6.34 14.01
C ALA A 365 -8.93 -7.47 14.94
N ILE A 366 -9.64 -8.61 14.96
CA ILE A 366 -9.30 -9.75 15.84
C ILE A 366 -8.34 -10.73 15.14
N GLY A 367 -8.42 -10.81 13.82
CA GLY A 367 -7.63 -11.67 12.96
C GLY A 367 -8.12 -13.13 12.90
N LEU A 368 -7.61 -13.86 11.92
CA LEU A 368 -7.87 -15.29 11.69
C LEU A 368 -6.55 -16.07 11.66
N ASN A 369 -6.55 -17.30 12.16
CA ASN A 369 -5.40 -18.20 12.00
C ASN A 369 -5.45 -18.82 10.61
N VAL A 370 -4.44 -18.58 9.79
CA VAL A 370 -4.41 -18.99 8.39
C VAL A 370 -3.13 -19.73 8.04
N THR A 371 -3.17 -20.46 6.92
CA THR A 371 -2.03 -21.12 6.28
C THR A 371 -2.03 -20.83 4.79
N ASN A 372 -0.88 -20.94 4.14
CA ASN A 372 -0.77 -20.90 2.68
C ASN A 372 -0.87 -22.30 2.05
N LYS A 373 -0.79 -22.37 0.71
CA LYS A 373 -0.91 -23.64 -0.04
C LYS A 373 0.15 -24.68 0.33
N HIS A 374 1.29 -24.26 0.88
CA HIS A 374 2.36 -25.16 1.31
C HIS A 374 2.11 -25.76 2.70
N GLY A 375 1.16 -25.22 3.47
CA GLY A 375 0.71 -25.74 4.76
C GLY A 375 1.75 -25.73 5.88
N SER A 376 2.97 -25.26 5.63
CA SER A 376 4.12 -25.38 6.55
C SER A 376 4.21 -24.24 7.57
N LYS A 377 3.67 -23.05 7.27
CA LYS A 377 3.60 -21.90 8.18
C LYS A 377 2.13 -21.55 8.45
N SER A 378 1.75 -21.51 9.72
CA SER A 378 0.50 -20.89 10.18
C SER A 378 0.82 -19.52 10.79
N TRP A 379 -0.01 -18.52 10.54
CA TRP A 379 0.11 -17.21 11.17
C TRP A 379 -1.28 -16.60 11.43
N ARG A 380 -1.31 -15.51 12.20
CA ARG A 380 -2.53 -14.72 12.40
C ARG A 380 -2.58 -13.64 11.32
N ALA A 381 -3.55 -13.72 10.41
CA ALA A 381 -3.86 -12.65 9.49
C ALA A 381 -4.82 -11.68 10.17
N TYR A 382 -4.40 -10.44 10.36
CA TYR A 382 -5.31 -9.32 10.60
C TYR A 382 -5.66 -8.70 9.24
N GLY A 383 -6.55 -7.72 9.23
CA GLY A 383 -6.96 -7.06 7.99
C GLY A 383 -6.85 -5.55 8.05
N ASP A 384 -7.72 -4.91 7.28
CA ASP A 384 -7.90 -3.47 7.15
C ASP A 384 -7.64 -2.72 8.47
N LYS A 385 -6.79 -1.68 8.39
CA LYS A 385 -6.29 -0.82 9.48
C LYS A 385 -5.24 -1.45 10.39
N GLN A 386 -4.96 -2.74 10.22
CA GLN A 386 -4.00 -3.47 11.04
C GLN A 386 -2.68 -3.72 10.31
N LEU A 387 -2.49 -3.26 9.06
CA LEU A 387 -1.34 -3.66 8.24
C LEU A 387 0.00 -3.41 8.96
N LEU A 388 0.16 -2.20 9.50
CA LEU A 388 1.40 -1.73 10.12
C LEU A 388 1.49 -2.06 11.62
N GLN A 389 0.57 -2.85 12.16
CA GLN A 389 0.64 -3.31 13.55
C GLN A 389 1.69 -4.40 13.70
N ASP A 390 2.42 -4.38 14.82
CA ASP A 390 3.41 -5.42 15.12
C ASP A 390 2.77 -6.83 15.14
N ALA A 391 1.53 -6.94 15.59
CA ALA A 391 0.79 -8.20 15.61
C ALA A 391 0.52 -8.78 14.21
N ASN A 392 0.53 -7.95 13.17
CA ASN A 392 0.24 -8.35 11.79
C ASN A 392 1.51 -8.54 10.94
N ARG A 393 2.70 -8.48 11.55
CA ARG A 393 4.00 -8.53 10.84
C ARG A 393 4.16 -9.74 9.93
N ASP A 394 3.78 -10.93 10.38
CA ASP A 394 3.86 -12.16 9.57
C ASP A 394 2.97 -12.08 8.33
N ASN A 395 1.77 -11.50 8.47
CA ASN A 395 0.84 -11.36 7.37
C ASN A 395 1.31 -10.31 6.36
N LEU A 396 1.82 -9.18 6.85
CA LEU A 396 2.48 -8.15 6.03
C LEU A 396 3.63 -8.77 5.23
N GLU A 397 4.50 -9.55 5.86
CA GLU A 397 5.63 -10.22 5.18
C GLU A 397 5.13 -11.13 4.04
N GLN A 398 4.09 -11.94 4.27
CA GLN A 398 3.52 -12.79 3.21
C GLN A 398 2.88 -11.98 2.09
N CYS A 399 2.17 -10.91 2.42
CA CYS A 399 1.54 -10.02 1.44
C CYS A 399 2.59 -9.36 0.55
N SER A 400 3.64 -8.77 1.14
CA SER A 400 4.73 -8.15 0.38
C SER A 400 5.44 -9.15 -0.55
N LYS A 401 5.63 -10.40 -0.12
CA LYS A 401 6.18 -11.47 -0.98
C LYS A 401 5.25 -11.81 -2.15
N ALA A 402 3.94 -11.87 -1.91
CA ALA A 402 2.96 -12.15 -2.96
C ALA A 402 2.91 -11.04 -4.02
N VAL A 403 2.83 -9.78 -3.60
CA VAL A 403 2.81 -8.61 -4.50
C VAL A 403 4.12 -8.51 -5.28
N GLN A 404 5.27 -8.73 -4.62
CA GLN A 404 6.56 -8.79 -5.31
C GLN A 404 6.62 -9.92 -6.34
N GLN A 405 6.11 -11.11 -6.01
CA GLN A 405 6.06 -12.24 -6.92
C GLN A 405 5.15 -11.96 -8.12
N SER A 406 3.97 -11.37 -7.90
CA SER A 406 3.06 -10.94 -8.97
C SER A 406 3.77 -9.99 -9.97
N ALA A 407 4.49 -8.97 -9.48
CA ALA A 407 5.26 -8.10 -10.36
C ALA A 407 6.44 -8.81 -11.05
N ASN A 408 7.08 -9.78 -10.39
CA ASN A 408 8.14 -10.57 -11.02
C ASN A 408 7.61 -11.42 -12.19
N GLU A 409 6.40 -11.98 -12.06
CA GLU A 409 5.77 -12.76 -13.14
C GLU A 409 5.51 -11.90 -14.38
N VAL A 410 5.12 -10.63 -14.21
CA VAL A 410 4.97 -9.66 -15.30
C VAL A 410 6.30 -9.40 -16.00
N TRP A 411 7.38 -9.22 -15.23
CA TRP A 411 8.73 -9.05 -15.80
C TRP A 411 9.16 -10.28 -16.60
N THR A 412 9.02 -11.47 -16.01
CA THR A 412 9.39 -12.73 -16.68
C THR A 412 8.57 -12.89 -17.97
N ALA A 413 7.27 -12.65 -17.92
CA ALA A 413 6.42 -12.71 -19.11
C ALA A 413 6.81 -11.68 -20.17
N TRP A 414 7.15 -10.46 -19.77
CA TRP A 414 7.58 -9.42 -20.70
C TRP A 414 8.96 -9.69 -21.31
N SER A 415 9.90 -10.21 -20.53
CA SER A 415 11.29 -10.44 -20.98
C SER A 415 11.43 -11.73 -21.77
N GLU A 416 10.78 -12.82 -21.34
CA GLU A 416 10.84 -14.13 -21.99
C GLU A 416 9.74 -14.33 -23.05
N LYS A 417 8.78 -13.41 -23.13
CA LYS A 417 7.61 -13.49 -24.03
C LYS A 417 6.81 -14.79 -23.84
N LYS A 418 6.70 -15.23 -22.59
CA LYS A 418 6.06 -16.49 -22.20
C LYS A 418 5.16 -16.31 -20.98
N MET A 419 3.96 -16.87 -21.04
CA MET A 419 3.05 -16.93 -19.90
C MET A 419 3.57 -17.93 -18.84
N PRO A 420 3.48 -17.61 -17.53
CA PRO A 420 3.72 -18.59 -16.49
C PRO A 420 2.66 -19.71 -16.54
N ALA A 421 3.04 -20.91 -16.09
CA ALA A 421 2.11 -22.05 -16.03
C ALA A 421 1.13 -21.96 -14.85
N GLU A 422 1.56 -21.34 -13.76
CA GLU A 422 0.81 -21.11 -12.53
C GLU A 422 1.14 -19.71 -12.00
N PHE A 423 0.26 -19.14 -11.17
CA PHE A 423 0.51 -17.86 -10.51
C PHE A 423 1.12 -18.11 -9.13
N LEU A 424 2.42 -17.90 -9.03
CA LEU A 424 3.24 -18.14 -7.86
C LEU A 424 2.98 -17.12 -6.74
N ALA A 425 2.33 -15.99 -7.02
CA ALA A 425 1.86 -15.08 -5.98
C ALA A 425 0.95 -15.80 -4.95
N TRP A 426 0.18 -16.81 -5.38
CA TRP A 426 -0.70 -17.58 -4.50
C TRP A 426 0.03 -18.51 -3.53
N ASP A 427 1.34 -18.69 -3.68
CA ASP A 427 2.18 -19.52 -2.82
C ASP A 427 2.31 -18.91 -1.43
N TYR A 428 2.21 -17.58 -1.35
CA TYR A 428 2.32 -16.81 -0.12
C TYR A 428 0.96 -16.50 0.53
N ALA A 429 -0.12 -16.50 -0.26
CA ALA A 429 -1.42 -16.09 0.23
C ALA A 429 -2.05 -17.09 1.21
N PRO A 430 -2.82 -16.61 2.21
CA PRO A 430 -3.73 -17.44 2.98
C PRO A 430 -4.60 -18.32 2.07
N THR A 431 -5.00 -19.50 2.51
CA THR A 431 -6.05 -20.29 1.87
C THR A 431 -7.42 -19.92 2.45
N LEU A 432 -8.47 -19.90 1.61
CA LEU A 432 -9.85 -19.69 2.10
C LEU A 432 -10.30 -20.81 3.05
N GLU A 433 -9.80 -22.03 2.83
CA GLU A 433 -10.05 -23.18 3.70
C GLU A 433 -9.55 -22.91 5.13
N SER A 434 -8.30 -22.44 5.29
CA SER A 434 -7.77 -22.12 6.63
C SER A 434 -8.54 -20.99 7.30
N ALA A 435 -8.85 -19.91 6.56
CA ALA A 435 -9.62 -18.78 7.09
C ALA A 435 -11.03 -19.17 7.56
N ARG A 436 -11.68 -20.11 6.86
CA ARG A 436 -13.03 -20.63 7.17
C ARG A 436 -13.03 -21.86 8.07
N GLY A 437 -11.85 -22.38 8.40
CA GLY A 437 -11.67 -23.53 9.28
C GLY A 437 -12.02 -23.22 10.74
N LYS A 438 -11.58 -24.08 11.65
CA LYS A 438 -11.82 -23.88 13.09
C LYS A 438 -11.03 -22.67 13.60
N GLN A 439 -11.76 -21.62 13.96
CA GLN A 439 -11.23 -20.38 14.52
C GLN A 439 -11.70 -20.18 15.96
N GLU A 440 -10.91 -19.47 16.77
CA GLU A 440 -11.37 -19.01 18.09
C GLU A 440 -12.54 -18.04 17.93
N LEU A 441 -12.38 -17.03 17.06
CA LEU A 441 -13.44 -16.13 16.64
C LEU A 441 -14.44 -16.89 15.75
N ALA A 442 -15.64 -17.13 16.26
CA ALA A 442 -16.75 -17.62 15.45
C ALA A 442 -17.13 -16.56 14.41
N PRO A 443 -17.59 -16.92 13.20
CA PRO A 443 -18.08 -15.92 12.24
C PRO A 443 -19.39 -15.29 12.73
N LEU A 444 -19.58 -13.99 12.46
CA LEU A 444 -20.85 -13.31 12.76
C LEU A 444 -21.97 -13.83 11.84
N PHE A 445 -21.65 -14.12 10.59
CA PHE A 445 -22.53 -14.72 9.59
C PHE A 445 -21.87 -15.93 8.96
N LEU A 446 -22.59 -17.05 8.85
CA LEU A 446 -22.15 -18.18 8.02
C LEU A 446 -22.53 -17.95 6.56
N ASP A 447 -23.74 -17.46 6.36
CA ASP A 447 -24.36 -17.19 5.08
C ASP A 447 -25.45 -16.12 5.25
N LYS A 448 -26.36 -16.02 4.28
CA LYS A 448 -27.47 -15.06 4.31
C LYS A 448 -28.63 -15.42 5.25
N PHE A 449 -28.63 -16.63 5.79
CA PHE A 449 -29.72 -17.15 6.61
C PHE A 449 -29.33 -17.31 8.08
N GLN A 450 -28.03 -17.44 8.37
CA GLN A 450 -27.54 -17.79 9.71
C GLN A 450 -26.55 -16.76 10.25
N SER A 451 -26.84 -16.30 11.46
CA SER A 451 -25.98 -15.40 12.25
C SER A 451 -25.63 -16.02 13.59
N ARG A 452 -24.56 -15.52 14.23
CA ARG A 452 -24.18 -15.91 15.60
C ARG A 452 -25.37 -15.71 16.55
N LEU A 453 -25.63 -16.70 17.41
CA LEU A 453 -26.77 -16.69 18.33
C LEU A 453 -26.70 -15.50 19.29
N HIS A 454 -25.56 -15.32 19.96
CA HIS A 454 -25.27 -14.18 20.83
C HIS A 454 -24.16 -13.35 20.18
N ILE A 455 -24.48 -12.16 19.67
CA ILE A 455 -23.49 -11.33 18.95
C ILE A 455 -22.32 -10.93 19.85
N GLU A 456 -22.57 -10.81 21.16
CA GLU A 456 -21.62 -10.41 22.18
C GLU A 456 -20.63 -11.49 22.58
N LYS A 457 -20.87 -12.76 22.21
CA LYS A 457 -20.01 -13.90 22.54
C LYS A 457 -19.18 -14.32 21.32
N ARG A 458 -18.04 -13.66 21.11
CA ARG A 458 -17.21 -13.81 19.89
C ARG A 458 -16.66 -15.22 19.69
N ALA A 459 -16.48 -15.99 20.77
CA ALA A 459 -16.05 -17.38 20.70
C ALA A 459 -17.21 -18.39 20.52
N GLU A 460 -18.48 -17.95 20.48
CA GLU A 460 -19.61 -18.87 20.44
C GLU A 460 -19.91 -19.37 19.02
N HIS A 461 -19.65 -20.66 18.80
CA HIS A 461 -20.00 -21.40 17.58
C HIS A 461 -21.44 -21.96 17.66
N LYS A 462 -22.41 -21.07 17.89
CA LYS A 462 -23.84 -21.37 17.83
C LYS A 462 -24.52 -20.35 16.93
N TRP A 463 -25.44 -20.82 16.11
CA TRP A 463 -26.09 -20.00 15.09
C TRP A 463 -27.60 -20.05 15.22
N THR A 464 -28.23 -18.97 14.78
CA THR A 464 -29.68 -18.83 14.69
C THR A 464 -30.06 -18.23 13.34
N GLY A 465 -31.21 -18.66 12.83
CA GLY A 465 -31.81 -18.14 11.61
C GLY A 465 -33.01 -17.24 11.88
N GLY A 466 -33.50 -16.58 10.83
CA GLY A 466 -34.75 -15.79 10.89
C GLY A 466 -34.62 -14.43 11.57
N ARG A 467 -33.42 -14.00 11.94
CA ARG A 467 -33.15 -12.64 12.44
C ARG A 467 -33.05 -11.68 11.26
N SER A 468 -33.76 -10.55 11.33
CA SER A 468 -33.61 -9.49 10.33
C SER A 468 -32.24 -8.77 10.47
N TYR A 469 -31.62 -8.39 9.36
CA TYR A 469 -30.35 -7.63 9.38
C TYR A 469 -30.44 -6.35 10.21
N LYS A 470 -31.55 -5.60 10.10
CA LYS A 470 -31.81 -4.40 10.91
C LYS A 470 -31.70 -4.66 12.42
N ALA A 471 -32.25 -5.78 12.90
CA ALA A 471 -32.19 -6.14 14.31
C ALA A 471 -30.74 -6.45 14.74
N ILE A 472 -30.01 -7.20 13.92
CA ILE A 472 -28.61 -7.53 14.19
C ILE A 472 -27.75 -6.26 14.23
N LEU A 473 -27.92 -5.35 13.26
CA LEU A 473 -27.22 -4.06 13.25
C LEU A 473 -27.50 -3.25 14.50
N HIS A 474 -28.78 -3.12 14.87
CA HIS A 474 -29.17 -2.38 16.05
C HIS A 474 -28.50 -2.93 17.32
N GLU A 475 -28.41 -4.26 17.46
CA GLU A 475 -27.70 -4.89 18.57
C GLU A 475 -26.19 -4.63 18.52
N CYS A 476 -25.56 -4.74 17.34
CA CYS A 476 -24.14 -4.43 17.17
C CYS A 476 -23.83 -2.99 17.59
N GLU A 477 -24.66 -2.03 17.17
CA GLU A 477 -24.53 -0.61 17.54
C GLU A 477 -24.75 -0.36 19.03
N LYS A 478 -25.82 -0.93 19.60
CA LYS A 478 -26.18 -0.76 21.01
C LYS A 478 -25.14 -1.38 21.94
N SER A 479 -24.51 -2.48 21.54
CA SER A 479 -23.50 -3.18 22.36
C SER A 479 -22.21 -2.38 22.55
N GLY A 480 -21.86 -1.53 21.58
CA GLY A 480 -20.56 -0.85 21.54
C GLY A 480 -19.36 -1.76 21.27
N LEU A 481 -19.55 -3.07 21.04
CA LEU A 481 -18.47 -4.05 20.84
C LEU A 481 -17.72 -3.91 19.50
N TRP A 482 -18.30 -3.14 18.58
CA TRP A 482 -17.71 -2.77 17.29
C TRP A 482 -17.04 -1.39 17.29
N ASN A 483 -17.00 -0.71 18.45
CA ASN A 483 -16.18 0.49 18.59
C ASN A 483 -14.73 0.08 18.82
N TYR A 484 -13.78 0.79 18.21
CA TYR A 484 -12.37 0.51 18.43
C TYR A 484 -11.95 0.84 19.88
N PRO A 485 -11.09 -0.01 20.50
CA PRO A 485 -10.53 -1.24 19.94
C PRO A 485 -11.52 -2.43 19.98
N ILE A 486 -11.65 -3.12 18.86
CA ILE A 486 -12.46 -4.35 18.73
C ILE A 486 -11.63 -5.54 19.25
N LYS A 487 -12.14 -6.27 20.25
CA LYS A 487 -11.40 -7.34 20.94
C LYS A 487 -12.22 -8.62 21.11
N MET A 488 -11.57 -9.76 21.29
CA MET A 488 -12.27 -10.98 21.69
C MET A 488 -13.09 -10.79 22.98
N THR A 489 -14.23 -11.46 23.04
CA THR A 489 -15.09 -11.56 24.23
C THR A 489 -15.22 -13.03 24.62
N GLN A 490 -15.30 -13.28 25.93
CA GLN A 490 -15.46 -14.63 26.49
C GLN A 490 -16.88 -15.17 26.31
#